data_AF-A0A6A6FCB6-F1
#
_entry.id   AF-A0A6A6FCB6-F1
#
_cell.length_a   1.000
_cell.length_b   1.000
_cell.length_c   1.000
_cell.angle_alpha   90.00
_cell.angle_beta   90.00
_cell.angle_gamma   90.00
#
_symmetry.space_group_name_H-M   'P 1'
#
loop_
_entity.id
_entity.type
_entity.pdbx_description
1 polymer ?
#
loop_
_entity_poly.entity_id
_entity_poly.type
_entity_poly.pdbx_seq_one_letter_code
_entity_poly.pdbx_strand_id
1 'polypeptide(L)'
;MKVTIKSYTAVASWKWDLPPGSDKDCGICRADFEGTCSKCKYPGDECPIMVGECKHCFHMHCIAVWLQSESSQGRCPMCRQPFREKVAEVKAAGPQTPAGRQPPRNSDL
;
A
#
# COMPACT_ATOMS: atom_id res chain seq x y z
N MET A 1 -29.04 26.29 11.63
CA MET A 1 -28.34 26.94 10.50
C MET A 1 -28.00 25.87 9.48
N LYS A 2 -28.34 26.06 8.19
CA LYS A 2 -28.19 25.04 7.13
C LYS A 2 -27.19 25.56 6.08
N VAL A 3 -26.09 24.85 5.88
CA VAL A 3 -25.06 25.19 4.89
C VAL A 3 -25.18 24.24 3.70
N THR A 4 -25.17 24.78 2.47
CA THR A 4 -25.23 24.00 1.23
C THR A 4 -23.94 24.18 0.44
N ILE A 5 -23.26 23.07 0.14
CA ILE A 5 -22.06 23.05 -0.72
C ILE A 5 -22.52 23.13 -2.18
N LYS A 6 -22.07 24.15 -2.92
CA LYS A 6 -22.45 24.38 -4.33
C LYS A 6 -21.64 23.55 -5.31
N SER A 7 -20.35 23.37 -5.03
CA SER A 7 -19.42 22.61 -5.87
C SER A 7 -18.26 22.09 -5.02
N TYR A 8 -17.78 20.89 -5.33
CA TYR A 8 -16.62 20.28 -4.66
C TYR A 8 -15.67 19.72 -5.71
N THR A 9 -14.40 20.14 -5.64
CA THR A 9 -13.32 19.58 -6.47
C THR A 9 -12.36 18.87 -5.54
N ALA A 10 -12.32 17.55 -5.59
CA ALA A 10 -11.47 16.72 -4.76
C ALA A 10 -10.11 16.51 -5.42
N VAL A 11 -9.05 16.50 -4.62
CA VAL A 11 -7.72 16.00 -5.01
C VAL A 11 -7.32 14.96 -3.98
N ALA A 12 -6.80 13.84 -4.45
CA ALA A 12 -6.34 12.75 -3.60
C ALA A 12 -4.98 12.25 -4.07
N SER A 13 -4.16 11.81 -3.11
CA SER A 13 -2.99 10.98 -3.34
C SER A 13 -3.25 9.59 -2.77
N TRP A 14 -2.75 8.57 -3.46
CA TRP A 14 -2.80 7.20 -2.94
C TRP A 14 -1.60 6.97 -2.03
N LYS A 15 -1.73 6.04 -1.09
CA LYS A 15 -0.64 5.53 -0.25
C LYS A 15 -0.79 4.03 -0.12
N TRP A 16 0.32 3.34 0.10
CA TRP A 16 0.30 1.92 0.44
C TRP A 16 -0.39 1.68 1.79
N ASP A 17 -1.30 0.70 1.83
CA ASP A 17 -1.91 0.22 3.07
C ASP A 17 -0.94 -0.75 3.78
N LEU A 18 0.03 -0.19 4.49
CA LEU A 18 1.07 -0.93 5.20
C LEU A 18 0.70 -1.17 6.68
N PRO A 19 1.23 -2.23 7.31
CA PRO A 19 0.99 -2.49 8.73
C PRO A 19 1.25 -1.26 9.63
N PRO A 20 0.46 -1.05 10.68
CA PRO A 20 0.71 0.03 11.64
C PRO A 20 2.11 -0.07 12.25
N GLY A 21 2.83 1.04 12.31
CA GLY A 21 4.21 1.08 12.81
C GLY A 21 5.27 0.62 11.81
N SER A 22 4.90 0.38 10.55
CA SER A 22 5.89 0.26 9.47
C SER A 22 6.54 1.60 9.15
N ASP A 23 7.83 1.54 8.85
CA ASP A 23 8.61 2.67 8.35
C ASP A 23 8.05 3.16 7.01
N LYS A 24 8.45 4.36 6.58
CA LYS A 24 8.02 4.95 5.30
C LYS A 24 8.97 4.61 4.15
N ASP A 25 10.17 4.16 4.50
CA ASP A 25 11.23 3.80 3.58
C ASP A 25 11.59 2.32 3.68
N CYS A 26 12.14 1.80 2.59
CA CYS A 26 12.63 0.44 2.54
C CYS A 26 13.95 0.32 3.30
N GLY A 27 14.01 -0.53 4.34
CA GLY A 27 15.23 -0.75 5.14
C GLY A 27 16.47 -1.25 4.36
N ILE A 28 16.30 -1.71 3.12
CA ILE A 28 17.40 -2.18 2.24
C ILE A 28 17.91 -1.05 1.34
N CYS A 29 17.05 -0.42 0.54
CA CYS A 29 17.47 0.61 -0.43
C CYS A 29 17.28 2.05 0.06
N ARG A 30 16.67 2.25 1.22
CA ARG A 30 16.38 3.56 1.86
C ARG A 30 15.56 4.53 1.00
N ALA A 31 14.88 4.01 -0.01
CA ALA A 31 13.92 4.77 -0.82
C ALA A 31 12.53 4.70 -0.19
N ASP A 32 11.77 5.78 -0.31
CA ASP A 32 10.37 5.87 0.13
C ASP A 32 9.50 4.82 -0.61
N PHE A 33 8.55 4.21 0.10
CA PHE A 33 7.60 3.27 -0.49
C PHE A 33 6.65 3.94 -1.50
N GLU A 34 6.40 5.25 -1.40
CA GLU A 34 5.66 6.01 -2.41
C GLU A 34 6.45 6.15 -3.73
N GLY A 35 7.76 5.91 -3.68
CA GLY A 35 8.66 5.90 -4.82
C GLY A 35 8.95 4.51 -5.38
N THR A 36 10.05 4.41 -6.11
CA THR A 36 10.55 3.13 -6.64
C THR A 36 11.90 2.79 -6.03
N CYS A 37 12.22 1.50 -5.99
CA CYS A 37 13.56 1.07 -5.61
C CYS A 37 14.59 1.51 -6.65
N SER A 38 15.88 1.50 -6.28
CA SER A 38 16.98 1.98 -7.12
C SER A 38 17.15 1.28 -8.48
N LYS A 39 16.50 0.13 -8.70
CA LYS A 39 16.51 -0.59 -9.99
C LYS A 39 15.36 -0.20 -10.91
N CYS A 40 14.27 0.33 -10.36
CA CYS A 40 13.07 0.66 -11.11
C CYS A 40 13.09 2.15 -11.48
N LYS A 41 12.78 2.45 -12.75
CA LYS A 41 12.82 3.83 -13.26
C LYS A 41 11.49 4.57 -13.07
N TYR A 42 10.37 3.87 -13.17
CA TYR A 42 9.03 4.45 -13.10
C TYR A 42 8.18 3.68 -12.11
N PRO A 43 7.35 4.37 -11.30
CA PRO A 43 6.38 3.71 -10.42
C PRO A 43 5.34 2.96 -11.27
N GLY A 44 5.00 1.74 -10.85
CA GLY A 44 4.09 0.84 -11.54
C GLY A 44 4.11 -0.56 -10.91
N ASP A 45 3.48 -1.52 -11.57
CA ASP A 45 3.34 -2.92 -11.10
C ASP A 45 4.66 -3.67 -10.95
N GLU A 46 5.75 -3.10 -11.47
CA GLU A 46 7.10 -3.68 -11.44
C GLU A 46 7.78 -3.66 -10.06
N CYS A 47 7.29 -2.87 -9.10
CA CYS A 47 7.95 -2.75 -7.79
C CYS A 47 6.96 -2.75 -6.60
N PRO A 48 6.20 -3.84 -6.39
CA PRO A 48 5.27 -3.92 -5.28
C PRO A 48 6.00 -3.96 -3.93
N ILE A 49 5.27 -3.57 -2.88
CA ILE A 49 5.77 -3.65 -1.51
C ILE A 49 5.44 -5.04 -0.94
N MET A 50 6.47 -5.73 -0.48
CA MET A 50 6.39 -7.03 0.16
C MET A 50 6.36 -6.85 1.67
N VAL A 51 5.39 -7.47 2.32
CA VAL A 51 5.24 -7.43 3.77
C VAL A 51 5.54 -8.81 4.34
N GLY A 52 6.51 -8.89 5.25
CA GLY A 52 6.78 -10.15 5.95
C GLY A 52 5.75 -10.44 7.04
N GLU A 53 5.61 -11.70 7.45
CA GLU A 53 4.87 -12.09 8.67
C GLU A 53 5.39 -11.32 9.91
N CYS A 54 6.68 -10.98 9.90
CA CYS A 54 7.34 -10.14 10.90
C CYS A 54 6.99 -8.64 10.82
N LYS A 55 6.01 -8.25 9.98
CA LYS A 55 5.52 -6.88 9.75
C LYS A 55 6.52 -5.88 9.14
N HIS A 56 7.73 -6.31 8.80
CA HIS A 56 8.68 -5.49 8.06
C HIS A 56 8.32 -5.43 6.58
N CYS A 57 8.44 -4.24 6.00
CA CYS A 57 8.08 -3.95 4.62
C CYS A 57 9.33 -3.67 3.79
N PHE A 58 9.37 -4.17 2.56
CA PHE A 58 10.47 -3.94 1.63
C PHE A 58 9.95 -3.87 0.20
N HIS A 59 10.66 -3.18 -0.70
CA HIS A 59 10.41 -3.35 -2.13
C HIS A 59 10.70 -4.79 -2.55
N MET A 60 9.88 -5.35 -3.44
CA MET A 60 10.02 -6.70 -3.96
C MET A 60 11.44 -7.00 -4.48
N HIS A 61 11.98 -6.14 -5.34
CA HIS A 61 13.35 -6.31 -5.87
C HIS A 61 14.43 -6.29 -4.78
N CYS A 62 14.23 -5.49 -3.73
CA CYS A 62 15.19 -5.40 -2.64
C CYS A 62 15.20 -6.68 -1.80
N ILE A 63 14.01 -7.16 -1.41
CA ILE A 63 13.92 -8.37 -0.59
C ILE A 63 14.28 -9.63 -1.38
N ALA A 64 13.93 -9.71 -2.66
CA ALA A 64 14.29 -10.86 -3.49
C ALA A 64 15.81 -11.01 -3.66
N VAL A 65 16.52 -9.91 -3.94
CA VAL A 65 17.99 -9.92 -4.02
C VAL A 65 18.60 -10.32 -2.68
N TRP A 66 18.04 -9.82 -1.57
CA TRP A 66 18.49 -10.20 -0.24
C TRP A 66 18.33 -11.71 0.03
N LEU A 67 17.15 -12.26 -0.24
CA LEU A 67 16.86 -13.68 0.01
C LEU A 67 17.64 -14.64 -0.91
N GLN A 68 18.01 -14.18 -2.11
CA GLN A 68 18.90 -14.93 -3.01
C GLN A 68 20.35 -14.98 -2.52
N SER A 69 20.77 -14.04 -1.67
CA SER A 69 22.10 -14.04 -1.08
C SER A 69 22.24 -15.14 -0.02
N GLU A 70 23.24 -16.01 -0.15
CA GLU A 70 23.51 -17.11 0.78
C GLU A 70 23.71 -16.64 2.24
N SER A 71 24.28 -15.45 2.41
CA SER A 71 24.49 -14.83 3.73
C SER A 71 23.20 -14.49 4.47
N SER A 72 22.09 -14.31 3.75
CA SER A 72 20.79 -13.97 4.36
C SER A 72 20.19 -15.16 5.12
N GLN A 73 20.53 -16.40 4.72
CA GLN A 73 19.92 -17.63 5.23
C GLN A 73 18.39 -17.59 5.21
N GLY A 74 17.79 -16.87 4.24
CA GLY A 74 16.35 -16.70 4.13
C GLY A 74 15.70 -15.89 5.26
N ARG A 75 16.46 -15.01 5.93
CA ARG A 75 15.98 -14.23 7.08
C ARG A 75 15.71 -12.77 6.73
N CYS A 76 14.79 -12.17 7.48
CA CYS A 76 14.48 -10.74 7.42
C CYS A 76 15.72 -9.90 7.80
N PRO A 77 16.09 -8.86 7.01
CA PRO A 77 17.21 -7.97 7.32
C PRO A 77 17.10 -7.26 8.68
N MET A 78 15.87 -6.97 9.13
CA MET A 78 15.62 -6.14 10.31
C MET A 78 15.58 -6.96 11.61
N CYS A 79 14.87 -8.09 11.62
CA CYS A 79 14.65 -8.88 12.83
C CYS A 79 15.28 -10.28 12.81
N ARG A 80 15.93 -10.67 11.71
CA ARG A 80 16.57 -11.99 11.53
C ARG A 80 15.65 -13.20 11.69
N GLN A 81 14.34 -13.00 11.75
CA GLN A 81 13.37 -14.10 11.67
C GLN A 81 13.33 -14.67 10.25
N PRO A 82 13.02 -15.97 10.04
CA PRO A 82 12.76 -16.51 8.71
C PRO A 82 11.75 -15.64 7.96
N PHE A 83 12.10 -15.17 6.77
CA PHE A 83 11.23 -14.29 6.00
C PHE A 83 10.17 -15.11 5.29
N ARG A 84 8.91 -14.85 5.62
CA ARG A 84 7.73 -15.39 4.94
C ARG A 84 6.86 -14.22 4.53
N GLU A 85 6.47 -14.19 3.28
CA GLU A 85 5.58 -13.17 2.76
C GLU A 85 4.17 -13.36 3.31
N LYS A 86 3.56 -12.26 3.76
CA LYS A 86 2.16 -12.25 4.11
C LYS A 86 1.34 -12.13 2.82
N VAL A 87 0.85 -13.25 2.31
CA VAL A 87 -0.09 -13.24 1.18
C VAL A 87 -1.32 -12.43 1.60
N ALA A 88 -1.53 -11.30 0.95
CA ALA A 88 -2.72 -10.50 1.20
C ALA A 88 -3.95 -11.32 0.79
N GLU A 89 -4.81 -11.65 1.74
CA GLU A 89 -6.16 -12.09 1.42
C GLU A 89 -6.82 -10.95 0.66
N VAL A 90 -7.08 -11.16 -0.63
CA VAL A 90 -7.84 -10.19 -1.44
C VAL A 90 -9.25 -10.15 -0.85
N LYS A 91 -9.47 -9.26 0.11
CA LYS A 91 -10.83 -8.81 0.43
C LYS A 91 -11.32 -8.15 -0.82
N ALA A 92 -12.09 -8.89 -1.62
CA ALA A 92 -12.80 -8.37 -2.76
C ALA A 92 -13.45 -7.06 -2.31
N ALA A 93 -12.92 -5.94 -2.79
CA ALA A 93 -13.58 -4.67 -2.66
C ALA A 93 -14.91 -4.87 -3.39
N GLY A 94 -15.97 -5.11 -2.62
CA GLY A 94 -17.32 -5.15 -3.17
C GLY A 94 -17.52 -3.88 -4.00
N PRO A 95 -18.33 -3.93 -5.07
CA PRO A 95 -18.52 -2.79 -5.95
C PRO A 95 -18.82 -1.57 -5.08
N GLN A 96 -17.91 -0.59 -5.12
CA GLN A 96 -18.13 0.71 -4.50
C GLN A 96 -19.22 1.36 -5.34
N THR A 97 -20.47 1.06 -5.01
CA THR A 97 -21.63 1.73 -5.59
C THR A 97 -21.45 3.21 -5.26
N PRO A 98 -21.28 4.12 -6.24
CA PRO A 98 -21.35 5.54 -5.94
C PRO A 98 -22.72 5.76 -5.33
N ALA A 99 -22.73 6.27 -4.09
CA ALA A 99 -23.93 6.44 -3.28
C ALA A 99 -25.04 7.05 -4.17
N GLY A 100 -26.05 6.23 -4.45
CA GLY A 100 -27.15 6.60 -5.33
C GLY A 100 -27.74 7.91 -4.85
N ARG A 101 -27.71 8.93 -5.70
CA ARG A 101 -28.38 10.20 -5.48
C ARG A 101 -29.87 9.91 -5.38
N GLN A 102 -30.40 9.80 -4.17
CA GLN A 102 -31.84 9.68 -3.97
C GLN A 102 -32.47 10.99 -4.49
N PRO A 103 -33.36 10.95 -5.49
CA PRO A 103 -34.04 12.15 -5.93
C PRO A 103 -34.87 12.69 -4.76
N PRO A 104 -35.02 14.02 -4.63
CA PRO A 104 -35.86 14.58 -3.59
C PRO A 104 -37.27 14.01 -3.77
N ARG A 105 -37.77 13.36 -2.72
CA ARG A 105 -39.18 12.99 -2.62
C ARG A 105 -39.95 14.30 -2.54
N ASN A 106 -40.43 14.79 -3.69
CA ASN A 106 -41.48 15.80 -3.72
C ASN A 106 -42.72 15.13 -3.11
N SER A 107 -42.98 15.43 -1.84
CA SER A 107 -44.35 15.51 -1.36
C SER A 107 -44.76 16.96 -1.56
N ASP A 108 -45.45 17.21 -2.67
CA ASP A 108 -46.18 18.42 -2.96
C ASP A 108 -47.07 18.84 -1.77
N LEU A 109 -47.19 20.16 -1.59
CA LEU A 109 -48.20 20.88 -0.78
C LEU A 109 -48.06 20.82 0.75
#